data_AF-A0AA89BJC9-F1
#
_entry.id   AF-A0AA89BJC9-F1
#
_cell.length_a   1.000
_cell.length_b   1.000
_cell.length_c   1.000
_cell.angle_alpha   90.00
_cell.angle_beta   90.00
_cell.angle_gamma   90.00
#
_symmetry.space_group_name_H-M   'P 1'
#
loop_
_entity.id
_entity.type
_entity.pdbx_description
1 polymer ?
#
loop_
_entity_poly.entity_id
_entity_poly.type
_entity_poly.pdbx_seq_one_letter_code
_entity_poly.pdbx_strand_id
1 'polypeptide(L)'
;MDAETKRLIQVEIQNTLTDSQNTMMTEIKNLITSEMSSMERQNQAIADKQLSKIEESLTDTYKFKKRGHKEQFKHNKKVLSKLKEGDDHLAAETDRLSEHNVIDCREALSQGMTLIQQRQKMIKLADSSEAGWLVVHEYESNPLADNSDDKKRIFKAQTRPDRKLKEEKKKRRDFRRYTPYSQQKPGSTPDKQSGTAKPGRCFGCGDKGHWKKECPKEQKN
;
A
#
# COMPACT_ATOMS: atom_id res chain seq x y z
N MET A 1 -24.00 -82.27 -10.39
CA MET A 1 -24.59 -80.92 -10.22
C MET A 1 -25.76 -80.81 -11.17
N ASP A 2 -26.98 -80.72 -10.64
CA ASP A 2 -28.20 -80.61 -11.46
C ASP A 2 -28.30 -79.23 -12.15
N ALA A 3 -29.20 -79.11 -13.12
CA ALA A 3 -29.38 -77.90 -13.91
C ALA A 3 -29.91 -76.71 -13.09
N GLU A 4 -30.63 -76.98 -12.00
CA GLU A 4 -31.23 -75.97 -11.13
C GLU A 4 -30.18 -75.30 -10.26
N THR A 5 -29.26 -76.08 -9.70
CA THR A 5 -28.09 -75.60 -8.97
C THR A 5 -27.22 -74.70 -9.84
N LYS A 6 -26.97 -75.09 -11.11
CA LYS A 6 -26.23 -74.25 -12.07
C LYS A 6 -26.95 -72.93 -12.36
N ARG A 7 -28.28 -72.96 -12.48
CA ARG A 7 -29.09 -71.77 -12.73
C ARG A 7 -29.08 -70.82 -11.54
N LEU A 8 -29.17 -71.32 -10.31
CA LEU A 8 -29.08 -70.53 -9.09
C LEU A 8 -27.71 -69.85 -8.96
N ILE A 9 -26.63 -70.59 -9.19
CA ILE A 9 -25.27 -70.03 -9.18
C ILE A 9 -25.11 -68.95 -10.26
N GLN A 10 -25.64 -69.17 -11.47
CA GLN A 10 -25.60 -68.17 -12.55
C GLN A 10 -26.32 -66.88 -12.17
N VAL A 11 -27.49 -66.97 -11.52
CA VAL A 11 -28.27 -65.81 -11.06
C VAL A 11 -27.52 -65.06 -9.95
N GLU A 12 -26.93 -65.78 -8.99
CA GLU A 12 -26.15 -65.18 -7.92
C GLU A 12 -24.92 -64.42 -8.46
N ILE A 13 -24.23 -64.99 -9.45
CA ILE A 13 -23.10 -64.35 -10.14
C ILE A 13 -23.56 -63.07 -10.88
N GLN A 14 -24.72 -63.10 -11.54
CA GLN A 14 -25.25 -61.93 -12.22
C GLN A 14 -25.67 -60.82 -11.25
N ASN A 15 -26.30 -61.18 -10.13
CA ASN A 15 -26.69 -60.23 -9.09
C ASN A 15 -25.46 -59.57 -8.46
N THR A 16 -24.47 -60.35 -8.03
CA THR A 16 -23.23 -59.84 -7.45
C THR A 16 -22.43 -58.97 -8.43
N LEU A 17 -22.40 -59.33 -9.73
CA LEU A 17 -21.79 -58.50 -10.77
C LEU A 17 -22.52 -57.17 -10.93
N THR A 18 -23.85 -57.19 -10.93
CA THR A 18 -24.69 -55.99 -11.06
C THR A 18 -24.52 -55.07 -9.85
N ASP A 19 -24.47 -55.62 -8.65
CA ASP A 19 -24.25 -54.87 -7.41
C ASP A 19 -22.86 -54.21 -7.37
N SER A 20 -21.83 -54.96 -7.81
CA SER A 20 -20.47 -54.43 -7.96
C SER A 20 -20.42 -53.28 -8.98
N GLN A 21 -21.07 -53.43 -10.13
CA GLN A 21 -21.17 -52.37 -11.15
C GLN A 21 -21.90 -51.13 -10.62
N ASN A 22 -23.02 -51.30 -9.93
CA ASN A 22 -23.77 -50.19 -9.33
C ASN A 22 -22.96 -49.46 -8.26
N THR A 23 -22.19 -50.20 -7.47
CA THR A 23 -21.28 -49.63 -6.46
C THR A 23 -20.19 -48.79 -7.14
N MET A 24 -19.51 -49.34 -8.15
CA MET A 24 -18.50 -48.61 -8.91
C MET A 24 -19.08 -47.35 -9.59
N MET A 25 -20.27 -47.44 -10.18
CA MET A 25 -20.93 -46.28 -10.81
C MET A 25 -21.27 -45.19 -9.79
N THR A 26 -21.63 -45.57 -8.56
CA THR A 26 -21.90 -44.64 -7.48
C THR A 26 -20.61 -43.94 -7.01
N GLU A 27 -19.52 -44.68 -6.86
CA GLU A 27 -18.21 -44.10 -6.51
C GLU A 27 -17.72 -43.14 -7.59
N ILE A 28 -17.83 -43.53 -8.87
CA ILE A 28 -17.48 -42.67 -10.01
C ILE A 28 -18.33 -41.41 -10.01
N LYS A 29 -19.64 -41.52 -9.78
CA LYS A 29 -20.54 -40.35 -9.69
C LYS A 29 -20.10 -39.40 -8.57
N ASN A 30 -19.76 -39.95 -7.40
CA ASN A 30 -19.34 -39.15 -6.24
C ASN A 30 -18.00 -38.45 -6.51
N LEU A 31 -17.03 -39.14 -7.11
CA LEU A 31 -15.75 -38.57 -7.52
C LEU A 31 -15.94 -37.44 -8.53
N ILE A 32 -16.71 -37.68 -9.60
CA ILE A 32 -16.97 -36.67 -10.63
C ILE A 32 -17.66 -35.45 -10.01
N THR A 33 -18.65 -35.66 -9.14
CA THR A 33 -19.36 -34.55 -8.49
C THR A 33 -18.41 -33.75 -7.58
N SER A 34 -17.57 -34.43 -6.80
CA SER A 34 -16.57 -33.79 -5.93
C SER A 34 -15.56 -32.97 -6.73
N GLU A 35 -14.98 -33.56 -7.78
CA GLU A 35 -14.00 -32.90 -8.65
C GLU A 35 -14.63 -31.73 -9.43
N MET A 36 -15.86 -31.90 -9.93
CA MET A 36 -16.59 -30.85 -10.63
C MET A 36 -16.86 -29.66 -9.71
N SER A 37 -17.32 -29.91 -8.48
CA SER A 37 -17.49 -28.83 -7.48
C SER A 37 -16.17 -28.18 -7.08
N SER A 38 -15.08 -28.95 -7.01
CA SER A 38 -13.74 -28.40 -6.77
C SER A 38 -13.31 -27.48 -7.92
N MET A 39 -13.51 -27.92 -9.16
CA MET A 39 -13.19 -27.17 -10.36
C MET A 39 -14.05 -25.91 -10.51
N GLU A 40 -15.35 -25.99 -10.23
CA GLU A 40 -16.25 -24.82 -10.20
C GLU A 40 -15.78 -23.77 -9.21
N ARG A 41 -15.43 -24.18 -7.98
CA ARG A 41 -14.87 -23.27 -6.97
C ARG A 41 -13.56 -22.65 -7.44
N GLN A 42 -12.67 -23.43 -8.06
CA GLN A 42 -11.41 -22.91 -8.59
C GLN A 42 -11.65 -21.92 -9.74
N ASN A 43 -12.55 -22.24 -10.66
CA ASN A 43 -12.91 -21.38 -11.79
C ASN A 43 -13.54 -20.07 -11.32
N GLN A 44 -14.43 -20.13 -10.34
CA GLN A 44 -15.04 -18.94 -9.72
C GLN A 44 -13.96 -18.07 -9.06
N ALA A 45 -13.07 -18.66 -8.26
CA ALA A 45 -11.97 -17.92 -7.63
C ALA A 45 -11.01 -17.27 -8.64
N ILE A 46 -10.75 -17.94 -9.77
CA ILE A 46 -9.95 -17.36 -10.87
C ILE A 46 -10.70 -16.20 -11.52
N ALA A 47 -11.99 -16.36 -11.80
CA ALA A 47 -12.84 -15.33 -12.38
C ALA A 47 -12.92 -14.09 -11.48
N ASP A 48 -13.17 -14.27 -10.18
CA ASP A 48 -13.23 -13.18 -9.20
C ASP A 48 -11.89 -12.44 -9.11
N LYS A 49 -10.78 -13.18 -9.13
CA LYS A 49 -9.42 -12.58 -9.14
C LYS A 49 -9.13 -11.81 -10.42
N GLN A 50 -9.63 -12.26 -11.56
CA GLN A 50 -9.51 -11.54 -12.83
C GLN A 50 -10.40 -10.29 -12.84
N LEU A 51 -11.64 -10.41 -12.40
CA LEU A 51 -12.58 -9.28 -12.26
C LEU A 51 -12.04 -8.22 -11.31
N SER A 52 -11.50 -8.62 -10.15
CA SER A 52 -10.87 -7.70 -9.20
C SER A 52 -9.67 -6.95 -9.80
N LYS A 53 -8.81 -7.64 -10.58
CA LYS A 53 -7.71 -7.01 -11.31
C LYS A 53 -8.20 -6.04 -12.39
N ILE A 54 -9.25 -6.40 -13.11
CA ILE A 54 -9.87 -5.55 -14.13
C ILE A 54 -10.48 -4.32 -13.46
N GLU A 55 -11.20 -4.49 -12.35
CA GLU A 55 -11.79 -3.40 -11.59
C GLU A 55 -10.71 -2.48 -10.98
N GLU A 56 -9.59 -3.05 -10.50
CA GLU A 56 -8.42 -2.28 -10.06
C GLU A 56 -7.80 -1.48 -11.22
N SER A 57 -7.68 -2.08 -12.41
CA SER A 57 -7.21 -1.42 -13.63
C SER A 57 -8.16 -0.33 -14.12
N LEU A 58 -9.47 -0.52 -14.02
CA LEU A 58 -10.50 0.44 -14.45
C LEU A 58 -10.68 1.59 -13.46
N THR A 59 -10.34 1.39 -12.19
CA THR A 59 -10.46 2.42 -11.15
C THR A 59 -9.23 3.33 -11.01
N ASP A 60 -8.10 3.04 -11.66
CA ASP A 60 -6.92 3.93 -11.67
C ASP A 60 -7.04 5.06 -12.72
N THR A 61 -8.27 5.48 -13.06
CA THR A 61 -8.54 6.62 -13.96
C THR A 61 -8.21 7.97 -13.30
N TYR A 62 -8.27 8.05 -11.98
CA TYR A 62 -8.02 9.29 -11.24
C TYR A 62 -6.54 9.46 -10.88
N LYS A 63 -5.90 10.50 -11.43
CA LYS A 63 -4.50 10.85 -11.13
C LYS A 63 -4.39 11.70 -9.86
N PHE A 64 -4.06 11.07 -8.74
CA PHE A 64 -3.81 11.76 -7.47
C PHE A 64 -2.61 12.71 -7.54
N LYS A 65 -2.79 13.96 -7.07
CA LYS A 65 -1.72 14.96 -7.00
C LYS A 65 -0.64 14.64 -5.95
N LYS A 66 -1.04 14.03 -4.83
CA LYS A 66 -0.15 13.68 -3.71
C LYS A 66 -0.13 12.16 -3.54
N ARG A 67 1.08 11.59 -3.43
CA ARG A 67 1.27 10.15 -3.20
C ARG A 67 0.50 9.65 -1.97
N GLY A 68 0.57 10.38 -0.84
CA GLY A 68 -0.15 10.01 0.39
C GLY A 68 -1.67 9.91 0.22
N HIS A 69 -2.27 10.73 -0.67
CA HIS A 69 -3.70 10.63 -0.97
C HIS A 69 -4.02 9.35 -1.77
N LYS A 70 -3.17 8.99 -2.74
CA LYS A 70 -3.31 7.73 -3.50
C LYS A 70 -3.25 6.52 -2.56
N GLU A 71 -2.29 6.50 -1.63
CA GLU A 71 -2.15 5.43 -0.65
C GLU A 71 -3.36 5.36 0.30
N GLN A 72 -3.86 6.52 0.77
CA GLN A 72 -5.05 6.55 1.61
C GLN A 72 -6.29 6.06 0.88
N PHE A 73 -6.47 6.47 -0.38
CA PHE A 73 -7.59 6.01 -1.19
C PHE A 73 -7.55 4.50 -1.41
N LYS A 74 -6.38 3.95 -1.77
CA LYS A 74 -6.19 2.49 -1.90
C LYS A 74 -6.51 1.74 -0.62
N HIS A 75 -6.04 2.26 0.52
CA HIS A 75 -6.35 1.68 1.82
C HIS A 75 -7.86 1.70 2.10
N ASN A 76 -8.52 2.85 1.89
CA ASN A 76 -9.97 2.98 2.08
C ASN A 76 -10.76 2.04 1.16
N LYS A 77 -10.33 1.86 -0.11
CA LYS A 77 -10.94 0.91 -1.04
C LYS A 77 -10.84 -0.53 -0.52
N LYS A 78 -9.69 -0.91 0.04
CA LYS A 78 -9.48 -2.24 0.64
C LYS A 78 -10.37 -2.47 1.87
N VAL A 79 -10.50 -1.46 2.74
CA VAL A 79 -11.42 -1.53 3.90
C VAL A 79 -12.86 -1.65 3.43
N LEU A 80 -13.27 -0.85 2.44
CA LEU A 80 -14.61 -0.91 1.87
C LEU A 80 -14.92 -2.28 1.27
N SER A 81 -13.96 -2.92 0.57
CA SER A 81 -14.11 -4.29 0.08
C SER A 81 -14.47 -5.26 1.21
N LYS A 82 -13.75 -5.20 2.34
CA LYS A 82 -14.00 -6.08 3.48
C LYS A 82 -15.34 -5.83 4.17
N LEU A 83 -15.78 -4.57 4.20
CA LEU A 83 -17.12 -4.24 4.71
C LEU A 83 -18.22 -4.72 3.77
N LYS A 84 -18.03 -4.62 2.44
CA LYS A 84 -18.97 -5.16 1.46
C LYS A 84 -19.05 -6.68 1.53
N GLU A 85 -17.92 -7.38 1.59
CA GLU A 85 -17.89 -8.83 1.80
C GLU A 85 -18.72 -9.23 3.04
N GLY A 86 -18.53 -8.52 4.16
CA GLY A 86 -19.32 -8.74 5.38
C GLY A 86 -20.82 -8.48 5.20
N ASP A 87 -21.19 -7.45 4.44
CA ASP A 87 -22.58 -7.11 4.11
C ASP A 87 -23.21 -8.16 3.19
N ASP A 88 -22.49 -8.61 2.16
CA ASP A 88 -22.91 -9.65 1.22
C ASP A 88 -23.16 -10.98 1.95
N HIS A 89 -22.31 -11.33 2.92
CA HIS A 89 -22.52 -12.52 3.76
C HIS A 89 -23.81 -12.44 4.58
N LEU A 90 -24.26 -11.25 4.97
CA LEU A 90 -25.50 -11.02 5.70
C LEU A 90 -26.72 -10.91 4.78
N ALA A 91 -26.54 -10.35 3.58
CA ALA A 91 -27.58 -10.15 2.58
C ALA A 91 -27.86 -11.40 1.74
N ALA A 92 -27.05 -12.45 1.89
CA ALA A 92 -27.26 -13.74 1.21
C ALA A 92 -28.68 -14.25 1.45
N GLU A 93 -29.50 -14.23 0.39
CA GLU A 93 -30.92 -14.55 0.42
C GLU A 93 -31.11 -16.04 0.67
N THR A 94 -31.08 -16.40 1.95
CA THR A 94 -31.30 -17.73 2.49
C THR A 94 -32.40 -17.64 3.53
N ASP A 95 -33.30 -18.63 3.53
CA ASP A 95 -34.47 -18.70 4.41
C ASP A 95 -34.11 -18.57 5.91
N ARG A 96 -32.84 -18.89 6.23
CA ARG A 96 -32.14 -18.56 7.49
C ARG A 96 -30.67 -18.25 7.21
N LEU A 97 -30.10 -17.26 7.90
CA LEU A 97 -28.64 -17.10 7.98
C LEU A 97 -28.00 -18.40 8.46
N SER A 98 -27.20 -19.03 7.61
CA SER A 98 -26.43 -20.20 8.04
C SER A 98 -25.35 -19.78 9.03
N GLU A 99 -24.94 -20.69 9.91
CA GLU A 99 -23.83 -20.46 10.83
C GLU A 99 -22.54 -20.07 10.08
N HIS A 100 -22.36 -20.60 8.86
CA HIS A 100 -21.23 -20.28 7.99
C HIS A 100 -21.23 -18.81 7.54
N ASN A 101 -22.38 -18.25 7.15
CA ASN A 101 -22.50 -16.84 6.75
C ASN A 101 -22.08 -15.89 7.88
N VAL A 102 -22.46 -16.22 9.13
CA VAL A 102 -22.12 -15.41 10.30
C VAL A 102 -20.62 -15.49 10.61
N ILE A 103 -20.00 -16.67 10.43
CA ILE A 103 -18.56 -16.85 10.60
C ILE A 103 -17.79 -16.02 9.56
N ASP A 104 -18.16 -16.13 8.28
CA ASP A 104 -17.50 -15.40 7.19
C ASP A 104 -17.65 -13.89 7.36
N CYS A 105 -18.85 -13.42 7.72
CA CYS A 105 -19.10 -12.01 8.03
C CYS A 105 -18.19 -11.53 9.18
N ARG A 106 -18.10 -12.31 10.26
CA ARG A 106 -17.23 -11.98 11.40
C ARG A 106 -15.76 -11.94 10.98
N GLU A 107 -15.32 -12.85 10.12
CA GLU A 107 -13.96 -12.88 9.61
C GLU A 107 -13.67 -11.65 8.75
N ALA A 108 -14.55 -11.30 7.82
CA ALA A 108 -14.44 -10.12 6.97
C ALA A 108 -14.33 -8.83 7.81
N LEU A 109 -15.17 -8.70 8.84
CA LEU A 109 -15.12 -7.58 9.80
C LEU A 109 -13.80 -7.56 10.58
N SER A 110 -13.33 -8.71 11.07
CA SER A 110 -12.05 -8.83 11.79
C SER A 110 -10.85 -8.42 10.92
N GLN A 111 -10.84 -8.84 9.65
CA GLN A 111 -9.85 -8.41 8.68
C GLN A 111 -9.92 -6.90 8.43
N GLY A 112 -11.13 -6.34 8.30
CA GLY A 112 -11.35 -4.89 8.19
C GLY A 112 -10.83 -4.09 9.39
N MET A 113 -11.10 -4.56 10.62
CA MET A 113 -10.59 -3.96 11.85
C MET A 113 -9.05 -3.99 11.89
N THR A 114 -8.45 -5.12 11.51
CA THR A 114 -7.00 -5.27 11.46
C THR A 114 -6.36 -4.28 10.49
N LEU A 115 -6.95 -4.08 9.31
CA LEU A 115 -6.48 -3.07 8.35
C LEU A 115 -6.50 -1.66 8.95
N ILE A 116 -7.58 -1.29 9.64
CA ILE A 116 -7.70 0.01 10.30
C ILE A 116 -6.65 0.17 11.39
N GLN A 117 -6.46 -0.83 12.26
CA GLN A 117 -5.46 -0.79 13.33
C GLN A 117 -4.04 -0.64 12.78
N GLN A 118 -3.69 -1.42 11.73
CA GLN A 118 -2.41 -1.29 11.04
C GLN A 118 -2.23 0.11 10.47
N ARG A 119 -3.27 0.68 9.84
CA ARG A 119 -3.19 2.03 9.28
C ARG A 119 -3.06 3.11 10.35
N GLN A 120 -3.78 3.00 11.46
CA GLN A 120 -3.64 3.90 12.61
C GLN A 120 -2.20 3.90 13.14
N LYS A 121 -1.56 2.73 13.22
CA LYS A 121 -0.14 2.60 13.56
C LYS A 121 0.75 3.33 12.55
N MET A 122 0.49 3.19 11.25
CA MET A 122 1.27 3.89 10.21
C MET A 122 1.10 5.41 10.28
N ILE A 123 -0.11 5.90 10.57
CA ILE A 123 -0.36 7.34 10.73
C ILE A 123 0.44 7.88 11.92
N LYS A 124 0.41 7.19 13.07
CA LYS A 124 1.21 7.55 14.25
C LYS A 124 2.71 7.55 13.94
N LEU A 125 3.19 6.56 13.19
CA LEU A 125 4.59 6.47 12.76
C LEU A 125 4.97 7.65 11.85
N ALA A 126 4.13 7.98 10.88
CA ALA A 126 4.34 9.12 10.00
C ALA A 126 4.34 10.45 10.78
N ASP A 127 3.40 10.64 11.70
CA ASP A 127 3.31 11.86 12.51
C ASP A 127 4.52 12.04 13.45
N SER A 128 5.03 10.93 14.00
CA SER A 128 6.19 10.95 14.90
C SER A 128 7.54 11.22 14.23
N SER A 129 7.64 11.15 12.90
CA SER A 129 8.89 11.30 12.17
C SER A 129 8.90 12.53 11.27
N GLU A 130 10.02 13.26 11.25
CA GLU A 130 10.23 14.37 10.29
C GLU A 130 10.11 13.92 8.82
N ALA A 131 10.43 12.66 8.53
CA ALA A 131 10.33 12.07 7.20
C ALA A 131 8.91 11.61 6.82
N GLY A 132 7.96 11.65 7.76
CA GLY A 132 6.55 11.39 7.48
C GLY A 132 6.30 10.02 6.85
N TRP A 133 5.49 10.02 5.79
CA TRP A 133 5.12 8.82 5.03
C TRP A 133 6.29 8.09 4.35
N LEU A 134 7.47 8.70 4.23
CA LEU A 134 8.66 8.00 3.72
C LEU A 134 9.12 6.91 4.70
N VAL A 135 8.98 7.14 6.01
CA VAL A 135 9.29 6.12 7.03
C VAL A 135 8.31 4.97 6.93
N VAL A 136 7.02 5.26 6.77
CA VAL A 136 5.99 4.22 6.62
C VAL A 136 6.28 3.34 5.41
N HIS A 137 6.66 3.94 4.28
CA HIS A 137 7.02 3.19 3.09
C HIS A 137 8.20 2.24 3.35
N GLU A 138 9.26 2.71 4.00
CA GLU A 138 10.43 1.87 4.34
C GLU A 138 10.09 0.80 5.37
N TYR A 139 9.16 1.10 6.28
CA TYR A 139 8.62 0.15 7.24
C TYR A 139 7.87 -0.97 6.52
N GLU A 140 6.96 -0.64 5.61
CA GLU A 140 6.15 -1.59 4.85
C GLU A 140 6.98 -2.40 3.84
N SER A 141 8.03 -1.83 3.24
CA SER A 141 8.84 -2.46 2.18
C SER A 141 9.89 -3.47 2.67
N ASN A 142 10.11 -3.60 3.98
CA ASN A 142 11.11 -4.55 4.52
C ASN A 142 10.42 -5.84 5.01
N PRO A 143 10.42 -6.93 4.22
CA PRO A 143 9.91 -8.24 4.62
C PRO A 143 10.83 -9.02 5.58
N LEU A 144 12.05 -8.53 5.82
CA LEU A 144 13.02 -9.14 6.74
C LEU A 144 12.74 -8.75 8.20
N ALA A 145 11.94 -9.56 8.90
CA ALA A 145 12.25 -10.08 10.24
C ALA A 145 11.08 -10.95 10.73
N ASP A 146 11.22 -12.27 10.56
CA ASP A 146 10.35 -13.33 11.06
C ASP A 146 10.41 -13.47 12.60
N ASN A 147 10.77 -12.40 13.31
CA ASN A 147 11.00 -12.37 14.76
C ASN A 147 11.04 -10.93 15.31
N SER A 148 9.84 -10.43 15.65
CA SER A 148 9.49 -9.78 16.92
C SER A 148 10.45 -8.76 17.54
N ASP A 149 10.78 -7.67 16.84
CA ASP A 149 10.95 -6.39 17.54
C ASP A 149 10.55 -5.21 16.64
N ASP A 150 9.28 -4.84 16.72
CA ASP A 150 8.71 -3.69 16.01
C ASP A 150 9.53 -2.41 16.22
N LYS A 151 10.18 -2.26 17.39
CA LYS A 151 11.06 -1.12 17.69
C LYS A 151 12.28 -1.11 16.77
N LYS A 152 12.91 -2.26 16.53
CA LYS A 152 14.05 -2.38 15.62
C LYS A 152 13.64 -2.09 14.18
N ARG A 153 12.45 -2.53 13.77
CA ARG A 153 11.90 -2.24 12.44
C ARG A 153 11.65 -0.75 12.25
N ILE A 154 11.01 -0.09 13.21
CA ILE A 154 10.77 1.37 13.20
C ILE A 154 12.10 2.13 13.17
N PHE A 155 13.07 1.76 14.00
CA PHE A 155 14.39 2.41 14.04
C PHE A 155 15.11 2.31 12.68
N LYS A 156 15.14 1.11 12.07
CA LYS A 156 15.72 0.90 10.73
C LYS A 156 14.97 1.71 9.66
N ALA A 157 13.65 1.77 9.74
CA ALA A 157 12.81 2.53 8.82
C ALA A 157 12.99 4.05 8.96
N GLN A 158 13.30 4.56 10.16
CA GLN A 158 13.55 5.99 10.41
C GLN A 158 14.96 6.42 9.97
N THR A 159 15.98 5.62 10.27
CA THR A 159 17.40 5.98 10.02
C THR A 159 17.70 6.31 8.56
N ARG A 160 17.15 5.55 7.60
CA ARG A 160 17.37 5.75 6.15
C ARG A 160 16.83 7.08 5.61
N PRO A 161 15.53 7.41 5.77
CA PRO A 161 14.99 8.67 5.31
C PRO A 161 15.49 9.87 6.13
N ASP A 162 15.74 9.72 7.44
CA ASP A 162 16.31 10.80 8.25
C ASP A 162 17.73 11.16 7.80
N ARG A 163 18.54 10.16 7.41
CA ARG A 163 19.86 10.42 6.82
C ARG A 163 19.74 11.20 5.52
N LYS A 164 18.81 10.83 4.64
CA LYS A 164 18.53 11.57 3.39
C LYS A 164 18.10 13.01 3.66
N LEU A 165 17.20 13.23 4.61
CA LEU A 165 16.77 14.58 4.99
C LEU A 165 17.91 15.42 5.56
N LYS A 166 18.75 14.84 6.43
CA LYS A 166 19.93 15.53 6.99
C LYS A 166 20.95 15.88 5.92
N GLU A 167 21.23 14.95 4.99
CA GLU A 167 22.11 15.17 3.85
C GLU A 167 21.57 16.28 2.92
N GLU A 168 20.26 16.30 2.62
CA GLU A 168 19.65 17.36 1.83
C GLU A 168 19.69 18.73 2.53
N LYS A 169 19.36 18.78 3.83
CA LYS A 169 19.47 20.01 4.64
C LYS A 169 20.92 20.53 4.63
N LYS A 170 21.92 19.64 4.70
CA LYS A 170 23.34 20.00 4.61
C LYS A 170 23.70 20.52 3.21
N LYS A 171 23.34 19.80 2.14
CA LYS A 171 23.56 20.25 0.74
C LYS A 171 22.93 21.62 0.46
N ARG A 172 21.71 21.87 0.95
CA ARG A 172 21.05 23.19 0.81
C ARG A 172 21.80 24.30 1.55
N ARG A 173 22.41 24.00 2.70
CA ARG A 173 23.26 24.95 3.43
C ARG A 173 24.58 25.21 2.70
N ASP A 174 25.22 24.15 2.21
CA ASP A 174 26.49 24.25 1.49
C ASP A 174 26.32 24.97 0.14
N PHE A 175 25.21 24.73 -0.58
CA PHE A 175 24.87 25.45 -1.81
C PHE A 175 24.57 26.95 -1.57
N ARG A 176 23.99 27.32 -0.42
CA ARG A 176 23.82 28.73 -0.04
C ARG A 176 25.12 29.39 0.41
N ARG A 177 26.09 28.62 0.90
CA ARG A 177 27.43 29.12 1.28
C ARG A 177 28.36 29.21 0.05
N TYR A 178 28.17 28.33 -0.92
CA TYR A 178 28.82 28.33 -2.23
C TYR A 178 27.89 28.98 -3.27
N THR A 179 27.47 30.22 -3.06
CA THR A 179 27.12 31.08 -4.19
C THR A 179 28.43 31.68 -4.70
N PRO A 180 29.03 31.15 -5.79
CA PRO A 180 30.12 31.86 -6.44
C PRO A 180 29.56 33.20 -6.89
N TYR A 181 30.36 34.24 -6.70
CA TYR A 181 30.07 35.60 -7.16
C TYR A 181 29.69 35.53 -8.65
N SER A 182 28.39 35.53 -8.94
CA SER A 182 27.89 35.45 -10.30
C SER A 182 28.34 36.73 -11.00
N GLN A 183 29.22 36.56 -11.99
CA GLN A 183 29.62 37.59 -12.92
C GLN A 183 28.36 38.14 -13.60
N GLN A 184 27.90 39.30 -13.13
CA GLN A 184 26.91 40.10 -13.84
C GLN A 184 27.58 40.61 -15.13
N LYS A 185 27.04 40.16 -16.27
CA LYS A 185 27.41 40.64 -17.60
C LYS A 185 27.12 42.15 -17.72
N PRO A 186 28.03 42.97 -18.27
CA PRO A 186 27.74 44.36 -18.58
C PRO A 186 27.05 44.45 -19.95
N GLY A 187 25.88 45.09 -20.01
CA GLY A 187 25.29 45.47 -21.29
C GLY A 187 23.84 45.94 -21.23
N SER A 188 23.64 47.20 -21.62
CA SER A 188 22.40 47.93 -21.97
C SER A 188 21.67 48.69 -20.85
N THR A 189 22.00 49.99 -20.78
CA THR A 189 21.20 51.10 -20.21
C THR A 189 20.03 51.46 -21.17
N PRO A 190 18.98 52.17 -20.70
CA PRO A 190 19.01 53.64 -20.54
C PRO A 190 18.44 54.10 -19.18
N ASP A 191 19.22 54.86 -18.40
CA ASP A 191 19.12 56.33 -18.24
C ASP A 191 18.26 56.75 -17.03
N LYS A 192 18.91 57.04 -15.90
CA LYS A 192 18.92 58.35 -15.22
C LYS A 192 19.38 58.26 -13.76
N GLN A 193 20.46 58.99 -13.52
CA GLN A 193 20.83 59.73 -12.30
C GLN A 193 21.37 58.98 -11.07
N SER A 194 22.55 59.47 -10.68
CA SER A 194 23.05 59.63 -9.32
C SER A 194 23.83 58.47 -8.71
N GLY A 195 25.14 58.70 -8.58
CA GLY A 195 25.92 58.35 -7.39
C GLY A 195 26.09 56.87 -7.09
N THR A 196 27.34 56.41 -7.12
CA THR A 196 27.82 55.07 -6.75
C THR A 196 27.46 54.68 -5.30
N ALA A 197 26.20 54.39 -5.01
CA ALA A 197 25.77 53.88 -3.73
C ALA A 197 26.02 52.37 -3.70
N LYS A 198 26.93 51.91 -2.84
CA LYS A 198 27.22 50.49 -2.68
C LYS A 198 25.97 49.75 -2.15
N PRO A 199 25.66 48.54 -2.64
CA PRO A 199 24.53 47.77 -2.15
C PRO A 199 24.76 47.34 -0.69
N GLY A 200 23.72 47.51 0.14
CA GLY A 200 23.73 47.13 1.56
C GLY A 200 23.67 48.30 2.55
N ARG A 201 23.63 47.97 3.84
CA ARG A 201 23.73 48.92 4.97
C ARG A 201 25.11 48.81 5.60
N CYS A 202 25.68 49.92 6.04
CA CYS A 202 26.96 49.98 6.75
C CYS A 202 26.87 49.20 8.08
N PHE A 203 27.86 48.35 8.36
CA PHE A 203 27.91 47.55 9.59
C PHE A 203 28.30 48.34 10.84
N GLY A 204 28.80 49.57 10.69
CA GLY A 204 29.10 50.47 11.81
C GLY A 204 27.91 51.34 12.19
N CYS A 205 27.31 52.03 11.21
CA CYS A 205 26.26 53.03 11.47
C CYS A 205 24.86 52.67 10.94
N GLY A 206 24.70 51.59 10.17
CA GLY A 206 23.41 51.16 9.59
C GLY A 206 22.93 51.91 8.35
N ASP A 207 23.64 52.97 7.93
CA ASP A 207 23.27 53.80 6.78
C ASP A 207 23.64 53.13 5.45
N LYS A 208 22.86 53.39 4.39
CA LYS A 208 23.10 52.83 3.04
C LYS A 208 24.12 53.68 2.26
N GLY A 209 24.72 53.08 1.24
CA GLY A 209 25.56 53.79 0.26
C GLY A 209 27.07 53.73 0.51
N HIS A 210 27.53 53.27 1.67
CA HIS A 210 28.95 53.06 2.00
C HIS A 210 29.16 51.77 2.82
N TRP A 211 30.39 51.25 2.83
CA TRP A 211 30.78 50.11 3.69
C TRP A 211 31.50 50.63 4.93
N LYS A 212 31.64 49.81 5.99
CA LYS A 212 32.22 50.22 7.29
C LYS A 212 33.58 50.96 7.14
N LYS A 213 34.45 50.50 6.24
CA LYS A 213 35.78 51.09 5.98
C LYS A 213 35.73 52.52 5.41
N GLU A 214 34.61 52.91 4.82
CA GLU A 214 34.38 54.22 4.20
C GLU A 214 33.35 55.01 5.01
N CYS A 215 33.12 54.63 6.28
CA CYS A 215 32.10 55.26 7.09
C CYS A 215 32.58 56.64 7.54
N PRO A 216 31.90 57.73 7.12
CA PRO A 216 32.27 59.08 7.54
C PRO A 216 32.06 59.31 9.04
N LYS A 217 31.29 58.43 9.71
CA LYS A 217 31.10 58.44 11.16
C LYS A 217 32.22 57.72 11.93
N GLU A 218 33.00 56.85 11.28
CA GLU A 218 34.15 56.17 11.92
C GLU A 218 35.47 56.93 11.74
N GLN A 219 35.57 57.85 10.79
CA GLN A 219 36.78 58.68 10.60
C GLN A 219 36.88 59.87 11.56
N LYS A 220 35.92 60.02 12.48
CA LYS A 220 35.98 61.00 13.57
C LYS A 220 36.35 60.30 14.88
N ASN A 221 37.59 59.83 14.96
CA ASN A 221 38.40 59.73 16.17
C ASN A 221 39.83 59.35 15.82
#